data_AF-A0A7C7EH05-F1
#
_entry.id   AF-A0A7C7EH05-F1
#
_cell.length_a   1.000
_cell.length_b   1.000
_cell.length_c   1.000
_cell.angle_alpha   90.00
_cell.angle_beta   90.00
_cell.angle_gamma   90.00
#
_symmetry.space_group_name_H-M   'P 1'
#
loop_
_entity.id
_entity.type
_entity.pdbx_description
1 polymer ?
#
loop_
_entity_poly.entity_id
_entity_poly.type
_entity_poly.pdbx_seq_one_letter_code
_entity_poly.pdbx_strand_id
1 'polypeptide(L)'
;MEFSLKPDYEKSKQRYMAFWEREIIDRPPVSIILKAEHTVPLPCKEYKTHQERWLDIEFRAEYTAIELSNYIYYADALPIAWPNMGPEIYSAWCGCGYKFGETTAWSEPCINDWEKDGNKAVFNPEHPLFKATVEFTKLLLEYGQGKFIVGLTDFHPGGDHLAALRDPQQLAIDLIENPNAVKEKLKSSQEEYFKVYDIFYKMLSSRDMPITSWTPLINDGRFYIPSNDFSCMVSRKMFEEFFLPGIIEECKFYDRSIYHLDGPGALRHLDVLLEIPELDAVQWVCGAGNEGYAKWVDVYQKIQKAGKGIQLIITLDELPMVFETLKPEGVWFSNIFGIDSKETADEVIKRITQWK
;
A
#
# COMPACT_ATOMS: atom_id res chain seq x y z
N MET A 1 1.53 -21.28 8.79
CA MET A 1 0.49 -20.69 9.67
C MET A 1 -0.86 -21.04 9.06
N GLU A 2 -1.90 -21.30 9.86
CA GLU A 2 -3.22 -21.64 9.33
C GLU A 2 -4.20 -20.48 9.55
N PHE A 3 -4.82 -20.00 8.47
CA PHE A 3 -5.86 -18.97 8.49
C PHE A 3 -7.18 -19.60 8.09
N SER A 4 -8.19 -19.61 8.97
CA SER A 4 -9.48 -20.24 8.68
C SER A 4 -10.22 -19.59 7.50
N LEU A 5 -9.98 -18.29 7.23
CA LEU A 5 -10.57 -17.59 6.07
C LEU A 5 -9.77 -17.80 4.78
N LYS A 6 -8.56 -18.38 4.87
CA LYS A 6 -7.76 -18.83 3.72
C LYS A 6 -7.09 -20.19 4.00
N PRO A 7 -7.86 -21.29 4.01
CA PRO A 7 -7.33 -22.62 4.37
C PRO A 7 -6.18 -23.10 3.48
N ASP A 8 -6.10 -22.61 2.25
CA ASP A 8 -5.04 -22.90 1.27
C ASP A 8 -3.98 -21.78 1.18
N TYR A 9 -3.80 -21.00 2.26
CA TYR A 9 -2.84 -19.90 2.36
C TYR A 9 -1.43 -20.27 1.88
N GLU A 10 -0.90 -21.42 2.29
CA GLU A 10 0.46 -21.83 1.93
C GLU A 10 0.66 -21.98 0.40
N LYS A 11 -0.39 -22.35 -0.36
CA LYS A 11 -0.32 -22.38 -1.83
C LYS A 11 -0.26 -20.98 -2.42
N SER A 12 -1.09 -20.07 -1.90
CA SER A 12 -1.08 -18.67 -2.34
C SER A 12 0.24 -17.99 -1.99
N LYS A 13 0.77 -18.26 -0.79
CA LYS A 13 2.09 -17.79 -0.36
C LYS A 13 3.18 -18.22 -1.34
N GLN A 14 3.22 -19.49 -1.73
CA GLN A 14 4.18 -19.97 -2.73
C GLN A 14 4.09 -19.18 -4.05
N ARG A 15 2.88 -18.90 -4.55
CA ARG A 15 2.71 -18.09 -5.77
C ARG A 15 3.15 -16.64 -5.58
N TYR A 16 2.89 -16.03 -4.42
CA TYR A 16 3.40 -14.69 -4.11
C TYR A 16 4.93 -14.66 -4.03
N MET A 17 5.56 -15.69 -3.45
CA MET A 17 7.03 -15.80 -3.45
C MET A 17 7.59 -15.94 -4.87
N ALA A 18 6.94 -16.74 -5.73
CA ALA A 18 7.32 -16.84 -7.13
C ALA A 18 7.13 -15.49 -7.88
N PHE A 19 6.04 -14.76 -7.60
CA PHE A 19 5.84 -13.42 -8.14
C PHE A 19 6.98 -12.47 -7.80
N TRP A 20 7.52 -12.56 -6.57
CA TRP A 20 8.67 -11.75 -6.16
C TRP A 20 9.95 -12.05 -6.94
N GLU A 21 10.09 -13.26 -7.47
CA GLU A 21 11.22 -13.67 -8.32
C GLU A 21 10.91 -13.54 -9.82
N ARG A 22 9.71 -13.06 -10.18
CA ARG A 22 9.16 -13.08 -11.55
C ARG A 22 9.10 -14.49 -12.13
N GLU A 23 8.94 -15.49 -11.27
CA GLU A 23 8.74 -16.88 -11.63
C GLU A 23 7.26 -17.24 -11.60
N ILE A 24 6.93 -18.39 -12.19
CA ILE A 24 5.60 -18.99 -12.18
C ILE A 24 5.71 -20.41 -11.68
N ILE A 25 4.83 -20.79 -10.75
CA ILE A 25 4.68 -22.18 -10.32
C ILE A 25 3.77 -22.92 -11.29
N ASP A 26 2.53 -22.47 -11.39
CA ASP A 26 1.51 -22.99 -12.29
C ASP A 26 0.76 -21.88 -13.05
N ARG A 27 0.65 -20.70 -12.43
CA ARG A 27 0.12 -19.45 -13.00
C ARG A 27 0.55 -18.24 -12.16
N PRO A 28 0.42 -17.00 -12.66
CA PRO A 28 0.53 -15.80 -11.82
C PRO A 28 -0.50 -15.80 -10.68
N PRO A 29 -0.25 -15.10 -9.55
CA PRO A 29 -1.23 -14.93 -8.49
C PRO A 29 -2.47 -14.19 -9.00
N VAL A 30 -3.64 -14.62 -8.53
CA VAL A 30 -4.94 -14.04 -8.91
C VAL A 30 -5.80 -13.86 -7.66
N SER A 31 -6.17 -12.63 -7.36
CA SER A 31 -7.01 -12.29 -6.22
C SER A 31 -8.45 -12.06 -6.67
N ILE A 32 -9.36 -12.91 -6.18
CA ILE A 32 -10.80 -12.80 -6.41
C ILE A 32 -11.51 -12.86 -5.05
N ILE A 33 -12.33 -11.86 -4.76
CA ILE A 33 -13.14 -11.82 -3.52
C ILE A 33 -14.60 -12.03 -3.92
N LEU A 34 -15.21 -13.08 -3.38
CA LEU A 34 -16.62 -13.40 -3.60
C LEU A 34 -17.41 -13.22 -2.30
N LYS A 35 -18.70 -12.95 -2.38
CA LYS A 35 -19.56 -12.91 -1.19
C LYS A 35 -19.79 -14.32 -0.66
N ALA A 36 -19.73 -14.52 0.65
CA ALA A 36 -20.07 -15.81 1.26
C ALA A 36 -21.58 -16.10 1.13
N GLU A 37 -21.94 -17.38 1.03
CA GLU A 37 -23.35 -17.81 0.98
C GLU A 37 -24.12 -17.41 2.24
N HIS A 38 -23.44 -17.48 3.39
CA HIS A 38 -23.97 -17.11 4.69
C HIS A 38 -23.18 -15.92 5.24
N THR A 39 -23.81 -14.75 5.25
CA THR A 39 -23.23 -13.53 5.81
C THR A 39 -23.85 -13.18 7.16
N VAL A 40 -23.03 -12.72 8.09
CA VAL A 40 -23.43 -12.15 9.36
C VAL A 40 -23.72 -10.65 9.17
N PRO A 41 -24.83 -10.12 9.71
CA PRO A 41 -25.10 -8.67 9.69
C PRO A 41 -23.95 -7.88 10.32
N LEU A 42 -23.53 -6.82 9.65
CA LEU A 42 -22.50 -5.93 10.17
C LEU A 42 -23.08 -5.08 11.30
N PRO A 43 -22.33 -4.87 12.40
CA PRO A 43 -22.76 -3.97 13.45
C PRO A 43 -22.84 -2.54 12.89
N CYS A 44 -23.80 -1.76 13.39
CA CYS A 44 -24.00 -0.37 13.00
C CYS A 44 -24.00 0.51 14.24
N LYS A 45 -23.35 1.66 14.16
CA LYS A 45 -23.27 2.65 15.23
C LYS A 45 -23.25 4.05 14.62
N GLU A 46 -24.04 4.93 15.19
CA GLU A 46 -24.08 6.34 14.81
C GLU A 46 -23.08 7.14 15.65
N TYR A 47 -22.46 8.14 15.03
CA TYR A 47 -21.46 9.00 15.66
C TYR A 47 -21.81 10.46 15.37
N LYS A 48 -21.46 11.36 16.30
CA LYS A 48 -21.72 12.79 16.11
C LYS A 48 -20.68 13.44 15.21
N THR A 49 -19.47 12.90 15.22
CA THR A 49 -18.35 13.41 14.42
C THR A 49 -17.61 12.27 13.72
N HIS A 50 -16.94 12.58 12.62
CA HIS A 50 -16.07 11.61 11.96
C HIS A 50 -14.93 11.16 12.88
N GLN A 51 -14.36 12.06 13.68
CA GLN A 51 -13.28 11.72 14.61
C GLN A 51 -13.72 10.65 15.63
N GLU A 52 -14.92 10.77 16.22
CA GLU A 52 -15.45 9.74 17.11
C GLU A 52 -15.56 8.38 16.39
N ARG A 53 -16.03 8.36 15.14
CA ARG A 53 -16.15 7.13 14.35
C ARG A 53 -14.78 6.52 14.03
N TRP A 54 -13.81 7.32 13.62
CA TRP A 54 -12.47 6.85 13.27
C TRP A 54 -11.70 6.36 14.51
N LEU A 55 -11.90 6.99 15.67
CA LEU A 55 -11.19 6.64 16.90
C LEU A 55 -11.88 5.57 17.76
N ASP A 56 -13.06 5.09 17.36
CA ASP A 56 -13.72 3.92 17.97
C ASP A 56 -13.09 2.62 17.44
N ILE A 57 -11.84 2.40 17.84
CA ILE A 57 -10.98 1.32 17.31
C ILE A 57 -11.50 -0.07 17.71
N GLU A 58 -12.17 -0.21 18.85
CA GLU A 58 -12.80 -1.44 19.29
C GLU A 58 -13.96 -1.83 18.36
N PHE A 59 -14.88 -0.89 18.09
CA PHE A 59 -15.96 -1.13 17.14
C PHE A 59 -15.43 -1.42 15.75
N ARG A 60 -14.42 -0.67 15.29
CA ARG A 60 -13.80 -0.88 13.97
C ARG A 60 -13.13 -2.24 13.87
N ALA A 61 -12.44 -2.71 14.91
CA ALA A 61 -11.80 -4.02 14.91
C ALA A 61 -12.84 -5.16 14.87
N GLU A 62 -13.91 -5.05 15.65
CA GLU A 62 -15.03 -6.00 15.60
C GLU A 62 -15.69 -6.00 14.21
N TYR A 63 -16.01 -4.81 13.69
CA TYR A 63 -16.60 -4.64 12.36
C TYR A 63 -15.73 -5.29 11.28
N THR A 64 -14.43 -5.00 11.25
CA THR A 64 -13.49 -5.58 10.27
C THR A 64 -13.45 -7.10 10.38
N ALA A 65 -13.42 -7.66 11.59
CA ALA A 65 -13.40 -9.12 11.76
C ALA A 65 -14.68 -9.79 11.21
N ILE A 66 -15.84 -9.19 11.45
CA ILE A 66 -17.13 -9.69 10.91
C ILE A 66 -17.18 -9.49 9.39
N GLU A 67 -16.75 -8.34 8.89
CA GLU A 67 -16.71 -8.04 7.46
C GLU A 67 -15.86 -9.05 6.69
N LEU A 68 -14.62 -9.32 7.15
CA LEU A 68 -13.76 -10.30 6.51
C LEU A 68 -14.40 -11.71 6.49
N SER A 69 -15.17 -12.07 7.53
CA SER A 69 -15.86 -13.36 7.58
C SER A 69 -17.03 -13.49 6.59
N ASN A 70 -17.49 -12.38 6.01
CA ASN A 70 -18.60 -12.35 5.05
C ASN A 70 -18.16 -12.57 3.59
N TYR A 71 -16.86 -12.80 3.36
CA TYR A 71 -16.30 -13.02 2.04
C TYR A 71 -15.58 -14.37 1.93
N ILE A 72 -15.50 -14.85 0.69
CA ILE A 72 -14.69 -15.98 0.26
C ILE A 72 -13.48 -15.42 -0.48
N TYR A 73 -12.29 -15.74 0.01
CA TYR A 73 -11.02 -15.34 -0.58
C TYR A 73 -10.57 -16.38 -1.59
N TYR A 74 -11.08 -16.24 -2.82
CA TYR A 74 -10.89 -17.21 -3.89
C TYR A 74 -9.51 -17.09 -4.55
N ALA A 75 -9.00 -18.22 -5.04
CA ALA A 75 -7.67 -18.33 -5.64
C ALA A 75 -6.56 -17.84 -4.69
N ASP A 76 -5.95 -16.70 -4.94
CA ASP A 76 -4.86 -16.13 -4.15
C ASP A 76 -5.24 -14.86 -3.39
N ALA A 77 -6.52 -14.49 -3.37
CA ALA A 77 -7.00 -13.41 -2.51
C ALA A 77 -6.68 -13.74 -1.04
N LEU A 78 -6.38 -12.69 -0.27
CA LEU A 78 -6.00 -12.81 1.13
C LEU A 78 -6.97 -12.03 2.03
N PRO A 79 -7.38 -12.59 3.18
CA PRO A 79 -8.14 -11.88 4.19
C PRO A 79 -7.23 -10.92 4.95
N ILE A 80 -7.11 -9.68 4.50
CA ILE A 80 -6.26 -8.66 5.12
C ILE A 80 -7.10 -7.69 5.94
N ALA A 81 -6.80 -7.58 7.24
CA ALA A 81 -7.22 -6.47 8.08
C ALA A 81 -6.14 -5.38 8.06
N TRP A 82 -6.49 -4.19 7.58
CA TRP A 82 -5.58 -3.06 7.50
C TRP A 82 -5.89 -2.04 8.60
N PRO A 83 -4.97 -1.79 9.57
CA PRO A 83 -5.18 -0.83 10.66
C PRO A 83 -5.08 0.62 10.17
N ASN A 84 -5.93 1.02 9.22
CA ASN A 84 -5.88 2.31 8.56
C ASN A 84 -6.39 3.43 9.48
N MET A 85 -5.67 4.56 9.53
CA MET A 85 -6.08 5.77 10.24
C MET A 85 -6.20 6.99 9.31
N GLY A 86 -6.18 6.75 8.00
CA GLY A 86 -6.12 7.75 6.94
C GLY A 86 -4.69 8.02 6.45
N PRO A 87 -4.57 8.73 5.31
CA PRO A 87 -3.28 9.12 4.75
C PRO A 87 -2.55 10.10 5.67
N GLU A 88 -1.24 10.25 5.51
CA GLU A 88 -0.41 11.20 6.28
C GLU A 88 -0.39 10.94 7.80
N ILE A 89 -0.90 9.81 8.28
CA ILE A 89 -0.95 9.50 9.71
C ILE A 89 0.44 9.51 10.36
N TYR A 90 1.49 9.09 9.64
CA TYR A 90 2.87 9.21 10.10
C TYR A 90 3.28 10.67 10.34
N SER A 91 2.89 11.59 9.46
CA SER A 91 3.14 13.03 9.60
C SER A 91 2.40 13.63 10.79
N ALA A 92 1.19 13.16 11.09
CA ALA A 92 0.47 13.54 12.30
C ALA A 92 1.26 13.19 13.57
N TRP A 93 1.91 12.02 13.62
CA TRP A 93 2.77 11.65 14.75
C TRP A 93 4.02 12.51 14.87
N CYS A 94 4.38 13.22 13.80
CA CYS A 94 5.50 14.14 13.74
C CYS A 94 5.10 15.60 13.94
N GLY A 95 3.87 15.86 14.40
CA GLY A 95 3.41 17.18 14.85
C GLY A 95 2.40 17.87 13.94
N CYS A 96 2.03 17.30 12.79
CA CYS A 96 0.91 17.85 12.01
C CYS A 96 -0.40 17.79 12.80
N GLY A 97 -1.25 18.80 12.60
CA GLY A 97 -2.67 18.66 12.95
C GLY A 97 -3.30 17.57 12.08
N TYR A 98 -4.45 17.02 12.50
CA TYR A 98 -5.08 15.90 11.79
C TYR A 98 -6.60 15.96 11.89
N LYS A 99 -7.27 15.89 10.73
CA LYS A 99 -8.72 16.01 10.61
C LYS A 99 -9.30 14.79 9.91
N PHE A 100 -10.31 14.21 10.54
CA PHE A 100 -11.05 13.08 9.99
C PHE A 100 -12.26 13.54 9.17
N GLY A 101 -12.38 13.01 7.96
CA GLY A 101 -13.52 13.18 7.07
C GLY A 101 -14.40 11.92 6.96
N GLU A 102 -15.35 11.96 6.03
CA GLU A 102 -16.31 10.89 5.80
C GLU A 102 -15.67 9.61 5.23
N THR A 103 -14.72 9.75 4.31
CA THR A 103 -14.04 8.61 3.66
C THR A 103 -12.52 8.69 3.73
N THR A 104 -11.97 9.80 4.20
CA THR A 104 -10.53 10.08 4.26
C THR A 104 -10.17 10.94 5.47
N ALA A 105 -8.90 11.28 5.61
CA ALA A 105 -8.37 12.26 6.55
C ALA A 105 -7.38 13.19 5.83
N TRP A 106 -7.04 14.32 6.46
CA TRP A 106 -6.00 15.21 5.97
C TRP A 106 -5.24 15.84 7.13
N SER A 107 -3.97 16.15 6.90
CA SER A 107 -3.11 16.82 7.86
C SER A 107 -3.22 18.35 7.77
N GLU A 108 -2.77 19.01 8.85
CA GLU A 108 -2.50 20.45 8.87
C GLU A 108 -0.99 20.65 9.09
N PRO A 109 -0.30 21.41 8.22
CA PRO A 109 1.14 21.60 8.30
C PRO A 109 1.61 22.17 9.64
N CYS A 110 2.79 21.73 10.08
CA CYS A 110 3.41 22.17 11.33
C CYS A 110 4.75 22.91 11.14
N ILE A 111 5.33 22.91 9.95
CA ILE A 111 6.52 23.68 9.61
C ILE A 111 6.10 24.95 8.88
N ASN A 112 6.08 26.08 9.59
CA ASN A 112 5.85 27.38 8.97
C ASN A 112 7.16 28.09 8.64
N ASP A 113 8.20 27.82 9.44
CA ASP A 113 9.55 28.36 9.32
C ASP A 113 10.57 27.25 9.63
N TRP A 114 11.50 27.00 8.70
CA TRP A 114 12.46 25.88 8.81
C TRP A 114 13.33 25.97 10.07
N GLU A 115 13.82 27.16 10.42
CA GLU A 115 14.72 27.35 11.57
C GLU A 115 13.97 27.15 12.90
N LYS A 116 12.73 27.64 12.99
CA LYS A 116 11.92 27.58 14.21
C LYS A 116 11.24 26.24 14.42
N ASP A 117 10.79 25.60 13.35
CA ASP A 117 9.83 24.49 13.43
C ASP A 117 10.42 23.16 12.94
N GLY A 118 11.37 23.17 11.99
CA GLY A 118 11.86 21.96 11.33
C GLY A 118 12.42 20.90 12.29
N ASN A 119 13.12 21.33 13.33
CA ASN A 119 13.68 20.46 14.38
C ASN A 119 12.65 19.96 15.40
N LYS A 120 11.44 20.55 15.44
CA LYS A 120 10.35 20.12 16.33
C LYS A 120 9.43 19.10 15.68
N ALA A 121 9.41 19.07 14.35
CA ALA A 121 8.58 18.17 13.55
C ALA A 121 9.14 16.74 13.53
N VAL A 122 9.23 16.09 14.69
CA VAL A 122 9.87 14.77 14.89
C VAL A 122 8.87 13.77 15.46
N PHE A 123 9.11 12.48 15.27
CA PHE A 123 8.20 11.43 15.72
C PHE A 123 8.01 11.48 17.23
N ASN A 124 6.73 11.52 17.66
CA ASN A 124 6.35 11.48 19.06
C ASN A 124 5.67 10.14 19.42
N PRO A 125 6.35 9.22 20.14
CA PRO A 125 5.75 7.95 20.57
C PRO A 125 4.63 8.13 21.60
N GLU A 126 4.50 9.30 22.21
CA GLU A 126 3.40 9.62 23.12
C GLU A 126 2.19 10.22 22.40
N HIS A 127 2.25 10.42 21.08
CA HIS A 127 1.17 11.01 20.29
C HIS A 127 -0.11 10.16 20.40
N PRO A 128 -1.28 10.77 20.69
CA PRO A 128 -2.53 10.03 20.88
C PRO A 128 -2.92 9.15 19.69
N LEU A 129 -2.73 9.64 18.46
CA LEU A 129 -3.03 8.85 17.24
C LEU A 129 -2.05 7.70 17.04
N PHE A 130 -0.79 7.83 17.45
CA PHE A 130 0.17 6.73 17.37
C PHE A 130 -0.25 5.61 18.34
N LYS A 131 -0.55 5.98 19.59
CA LYS A 131 -1.08 5.02 20.60
C LYS A 131 -2.37 4.35 20.14
N ALA A 132 -3.30 5.11 19.55
CA ALA A 132 -4.54 4.57 18.99
C ALA A 132 -4.26 3.59 17.84
N THR A 133 -3.30 3.88 16.96
CA THR A 133 -2.92 2.99 15.84
C THR A 133 -2.28 1.69 16.36
N VAL A 134 -1.40 1.80 17.35
CA VAL A 134 -0.80 0.64 18.03
C VAL A 134 -1.87 -0.22 18.66
N GLU A 135 -2.82 0.38 19.39
CA GLU A 135 -3.89 -0.36 20.05
C GLU A 135 -4.86 -0.99 19.04
N PHE A 136 -5.21 -0.27 17.97
CA PHE A 136 -6.03 -0.80 16.89
C PHE A 136 -5.37 -2.02 16.23
N THR A 137 -4.06 -1.95 15.98
CA THR A 137 -3.29 -3.08 15.44
C THR A 137 -3.33 -4.28 16.39
N LYS A 138 -3.20 -4.08 17.71
CA LYS A 138 -3.31 -5.18 18.69
C LYS A 138 -4.70 -5.82 18.70
N LEU A 139 -5.76 -5.01 18.70
CA LEU A 139 -7.14 -5.50 18.66
C LEU A 139 -7.36 -6.35 17.41
N LEU A 140 -6.92 -5.89 16.23
CA LEU A 140 -7.01 -6.68 15.00
C LEU A 140 -6.20 -7.98 15.09
N LEU A 141 -5.02 -7.98 15.71
CA LEU A 141 -4.22 -9.20 15.91
C LEU A 141 -4.90 -10.19 16.88
N GLU A 142 -5.70 -9.71 17.83
CA GLU A 142 -6.50 -10.55 18.72
C GLU A 142 -7.71 -11.15 17.98
N TYR A 143 -8.48 -10.32 17.27
CA TYR A 143 -9.60 -10.80 16.46
C TYR A 143 -9.17 -11.77 15.35
N GLY A 144 -8.00 -11.50 14.76
CA GLY A 144 -7.46 -12.20 13.60
C GLY A 144 -6.75 -13.50 13.90
N GLN A 145 -6.50 -13.84 15.17
CA GLN A 145 -5.75 -15.03 15.55
C GLN A 145 -6.34 -16.30 14.90
N GLY A 146 -5.57 -16.90 13.98
CA GLY A 146 -5.95 -18.10 13.23
C GLY A 146 -7.03 -17.89 12.17
N LYS A 147 -7.42 -16.65 11.86
CA LYS A 147 -8.54 -16.33 10.94
C LYS A 147 -8.08 -15.54 9.72
N PHE A 148 -7.43 -14.40 9.94
CA PHE A 148 -7.03 -13.46 8.90
C PHE A 148 -5.67 -12.83 9.20
N ILE A 149 -5.08 -12.20 8.18
CA ILE A 149 -3.79 -11.52 8.25
C ILE A 149 -4.02 -10.08 8.69
N VAL A 150 -3.15 -9.56 9.56
CA VAL A 150 -3.14 -8.14 9.92
C VAL A 150 -1.96 -7.47 9.23
N GLY A 151 -2.22 -6.38 8.51
CA GLY A 151 -1.21 -5.61 7.81
C GLY A 151 -0.63 -4.45 8.62
N LEU A 152 0.39 -3.81 8.05
CA LEU A 152 0.92 -2.53 8.49
C LEU A 152 -0.07 -1.40 8.14
N THR A 153 -0.10 -0.35 8.95
CA THR A 153 -0.90 0.85 8.66
C THR A 153 -0.36 1.63 7.45
N ASP A 154 -0.97 2.78 7.17
CA ASP A 154 -0.69 3.64 6.03
C ASP A 154 0.50 4.58 6.29
N PHE A 155 1.69 4.23 5.78
CA PHE A 155 2.91 5.01 5.95
C PHE A 155 3.28 5.68 4.64
N HIS A 156 3.56 6.96 4.73
CA HIS A 156 3.98 7.80 3.62
C HIS A 156 5.19 8.62 4.07
N PRO A 157 6.42 8.08 4.00
CA PRO A 157 7.64 8.81 4.32
C PRO A 157 8.04 9.76 3.17
N GLY A 158 9.26 10.28 3.20
CA GLY A 158 9.84 11.00 2.06
C GLY A 158 9.06 12.25 1.64
N GLY A 159 8.73 12.34 0.35
CA GLY A 159 8.11 13.53 -0.25
C GLY A 159 6.73 13.84 0.31
N ASP A 160 5.88 12.82 0.46
CA ASP A 160 4.52 12.98 0.98
C ASP A 160 4.53 13.39 2.46
N HIS A 161 5.45 12.82 3.24
CA HIS A 161 5.68 13.25 4.61
C HIS A 161 6.01 14.73 4.70
N LEU A 162 6.97 15.20 3.90
CA LEU A 162 7.37 16.61 3.92
C LEU A 162 6.28 17.53 3.37
N ALA A 163 5.52 17.08 2.37
CA ALA A 163 4.39 17.84 1.83
C ALA A 163 3.33 18.07 2.91
N ALA A 164 3.04 17.05 3.72
CA ALA A 164 2.17 17.15 4.89
C ALA A 164 2.76 18.06 5.99
N LEU A 165 4.06 17.95 6.28
CA LEU A 165 4.71 18.79 7.30
C LEU A 165 4.74 20.28 6.94
N ARG A 166 4.95 20.61 5.65
CA ARG A 166 5.31 21.96 5.18
C ARG A 166 4.21 22.69 4.41
N ASP A 167 3.17 21.98 3.96
CA ASP A 167 2.30 22.34 2.83
C ASP A 167 2.95 22.01 1.47
N PRO A 168 2.25 21.33 0.53
CA PRO A 168 2.80 20.97 -0.77
C PRO A 168 3.24 22.17 -1.61
N GLN A 169 2.48 23.28 -1.60
CA GLN A 169 2.84 24.46 -2.38
C GLN A 169 4.10 25.13 -1.82
N GLN A 170 4.20 25.26 -0.50
CA GLN A 170 5.40 25.79 0.15
C GLN A 170 6.61 24.87 -0.07
N LEU A 171 6.44 23.55 0.03
CA LEU A 171 7.50 22.58 -0.25
C LEU A 171 8.03 22.74 -1.68
N ALA A 172 7.14 22.92 -2.67
CA ALA A 172 7.55 23.11 -4.06
C ALA A 172 8.41 24.38 -4.26
N ILE A 173 8.13 25.46 -3.52
CA ILE A 173 8.96 26.67 -3.48
C ILE A 173 10.30 26.39 -2.76
N ASP A 174 10.25 25.67 -1.64
CA ASP A 174 11.42 25.35 -0.82
C ASP A 174 12.44 24.45 -1.54
N LEU A 175 12.02 23.63 -2.51
CA LEU A 175 12.96 22.89 -3.37
C LEU A 175 13.90 23.80 -4.16
N ILE A 176 13.52 25.07 -4.36
CA ILE A 176 14.31 26.08 -5.07
C ILE A 176 14.99 27.00 -4.06
N GLU A 177 14.22 27.52 -3.10
CA GLU A 177 14.68 28.59 -2.20
C GLU A 177 15.41 28.06 -0.96
N ASN A 178 15.02 26.88 -0.46
CA ASN A 178 15.53 26.28 0.78
C ASN A 178 15.99 24.81 0.60
N PRO A 179 16.76 24.47 -0.47
CA PRO A 179 17.04 23.09 -0.84
C PRO A 179 17.81 22.30 0.23
N ASN A 180 18.68 22.97 1.01
CA ASN A 180 19.43 22.33 2.08
C ASN A 180 18.53 21.91 3.23
N ALA A 181 17.59 22.78 3.65
CA ALA A 181 16.64 22.46 4.72
C ALA A 181 15.76 21.27 4.34
N VAL A 182 15.30 21.21 3.08
CA VAL A 182 14.53 20.07 2.56
C VAL A 182 15.35 18.78 2.60
N LYS A 183 16.59 18.79 2.11
CA LYS A 183 17.46 17.60 2.10
C LYS A 183 17.81 17.11 3.51
N GLU A 184 18.11 18.03 4.43
CA GLU A 184 18.37 17.70 5.83
C GLU A 184 17.12 17.09 6.47
N LYS A 185 15.94 17.68 6.22
CA LYS A 185 14.69 17.16 6.78
C LYS A 185 14.36 15.78 6.24
N LEU A 186 14.42 15.57 4.91
CA LEU A 186 14.21 14.26 4.28
C LEU A 186 15.08 13.18 4.92
N LYS A 187 16.37 13.45 5.10
CA LYS A 187 17.30 12.51 5.71
C LYS A 187 16.92 12.18 7.15
N SER A 188 16.66 13.19 7.99
CA SER A 188 16.29 12.98 9.40
C SER A 188 14.98 12.19 9.55
N SER A 189 13.95 12.56 8.77
CA SER A 189 12.65 11.88 8.77
C SER A 189 12.77 10.43 8.30
N GLN A 190 13.64 10.13 7.34
CA GLN A 190 13.86 8.74 6.88
C GLN A 190 14.40 7.85 7.99
N GLU A 191 15.39 8.33 8.74
CA GLU A 191 15.98 7.59 9.87
C GLU A 191 14.97 7.35 11.00
N GLU A 192 14.05 8.29 11.23
CA GLU A 192 12.94 8.14 12.17
C GLU A 192 11.89 7.15 11.65
N TYR A 193 11.54 7.25 10.38
CA TYR A 193 10.56 6.38 9.74
C TYR A 193 10.95 4.90 9.85
N PHE A 194 12.20 4.54 9.58
CA PHE A 194 12.64 3.15 9.74
C PHE A 194 12.47 2.61 11.16
N LYS A 195 12.65 3.46 12.19
CA LYS A 195 12.40 3.06 13.59
C LYS A 195 10.91 2.82 13.83
N VAL A 196 10.05 3.68 13.28
CA VAL A 196 8.59 3.57 13.40
C VAL A 196 8.09 2.31 12.67
N TYR A 197 8.54 2.07 11.45
CA TYR A 197 8.25 0.85 10.69
C TYR A 197 8.61 -0.39 11.52
N ASP A 198 9.81 -0.40 12.12
CA ASP A 198 10.31 -1.52 12.92
C ASP A 198 9.42 -1.85 14.14
N ILE A 199 8.70 -0.87 14.70
CA ILE A 199 7.75 -1.09 15.80
C ILE A 199 6.61 -1.98 15.31
N PHE A 200 5.95 -1.59 14.22
CA PHE A 200 4.81 -2.33 13.68
C PHE A 200 5.23 -3.65 13.04
N TYR A 201 6.37 -3.67 12.33
CA TYR A 201 6.95 -4.91 11.80
C TYR A 201 7.16 -5.95 12.90
N LYS A 202 7.76 -5.56 14.04
CA LYS A 202 7.96 -6.48 15.18
C LYS A 202 6.64 -6.91 15.82
N MET A 203 5.63 -6.03 15.88
CA MET A 203 4.30 -6.40 16.37
C MET A 203 3.67 -7.51 15.53
N LEU A 204 3.77 -7.42 14.20
CA LEU A 204 3.24 -8.43 13.29
C LEU A 204 4.10 -9.70 13.30
N SER A 205 5.42 -9.57 13.09
CA SER A 205 6.32 -10.72 12.95
C SER A 205 6.46 -11.54 14.23
N SER A 206 6.33 -10.93 15.42
CA SER A 206 6.30 -11.68 16.70
C SER A 206 5.06 -12.57 16.87
N ARG A 207 4.04 -12.40 16.03
CA ARG A 207 2.88 -13.30 15.93
C ARG A 207 2.91 -14.14 14.66
N ASP A 208 4.08 -14.28 14.04
CA ASP A 208 4.34 -15.01 12.78
C ASP A 208 3.49 -14.52 11.59
N MET A 209 2.95 -13.29 11.66
CA MET A 209 2.14 -12.73 10.57
C MET A 209 3.03 -12.43 9.36
N PRO A 210 2.59 -12.79 8.14
CA PRO A 210 3.23 -12.26 6.94
C PRO A 210 3.05 -10.73 6.91
N ILE A 211 4.05 -10.03 6.39
CA ILE A 211 4.03 -8.59 6.27
C ILE A 211 3.28 -8.20 4.99
N THR A 212 2.32 -7.29 5.17
CA THR A 212 1.47 -6.75 4.11
C THR A 212 0.96 -5.37 4.52
N SER A 213 0.20 -4.70 3.66
CA SER A 213 -0.52 -3.47 3.98
C SER A 213 -1.77 -3.37 3.09
N TRP A 214 -2.14 -2.17 2.66
CA TRP A 214 -3.33 -1.92 1.84
C TRP A 214 -3.26 -2.56 0.44
N THR A 215 -2.06 -2.74 -0.11
CA THR A 215 -1.82 -3.54 -1.32
C THR A 215 -1.52 -4.98 -0.89
N PRO A 216 -2.45 -5.94 -1.06
CA PRO A 216 -2.40 -7.25 -0.39
C PRO A 216 -1.45 -8.26 -1.02
N LEU A 217 -0.20 -7.84 -1.27
CA LEU A 217 0.95 -8.73 -1.43
C LEU A 217 1.51 -9.09 -0.05
N ILE A 218 2.21 -10.22 0.06
CA ILE A 218 2.80 -10.68 1.30
C ILE A 218 4.28 -10.98 1.15
N ASN A 219 5.03 -10.79 2.25
CA ASN A 219 6.38 -11.29 2.42
C ASN A 219 6.59 -11.77 3.87
N ASP A 220 7.44 -12.77 4.08
CA ASP A 220 7.83 -13.17 5.45
C ASP A 220 8.84 -12.16 6.05
N GLY A 221 9.64 -11.56 5.18
CA GLY A 221 10.57 -10.49 5.52
C GLY A 221 9.91 -9.11 5.56
N ARG A 222 10.72 -8.06 5.60
CA ARG A 222 10.22 -6.68 5.48
C ARG A 222 9.61 -6.48 4.10
N PHE A 223 8.40 -5.91 4.06
CA PHE A 223 7.73 -5.54 2.84
C PHE A 223 6.97 -4.23 3.04
N TYR A 224 7.07 -3.34 2.05
CA TYR A 224 6.23 -2.15 2.04
C TYR A 224 6.02 -1.59 0.63
N ILE A 225 5.26 -0.49 0.58
CA ILE A 225 4.87 0.22 -0.62
C ILE A 225 5.49 1.61 -0.61
N PRO A 226 6.73 1.81 -1.10
CA PRO A 226 7.27 3.15 -1.28
C PRO A 226 6.39 3.97 -2.23
N SER A 227 6.22 5.25 -1.93
CA SER A 227 5.37 6.17 -2.70
C SER A 227 5.87 7.61 -2.59
N ASN A 228 5.42 8.45 -3.51
CA ASN A 228 5.64 9.90 -3.48
C ASN A 228 4.63 10.56 -4.43
N ASP A 229 3.43 10.81 -3.94
CA ASP A 229 2.35 11.47 -4.70
C ASP A 229 2.72 12.93 -5.00
N PHE A 230 3.44 13.58 -4.09
CA PHE A 230 4.00 14.93 -4.31
C PHE A 230 4.89 15.00 -5.55
N SER A 231 5.45 13.89 -6.01
CA SER A 231 6.30 13.82 -7.21
C SER A 231 5.62 14.36 -8.47
N CYS A 232 4.28 14.36 -8.55
CA CYS A 232 3.54 14.89 -9.69
C CYS A 232 3.77 16.41 -9.89
N MET A 233 4.10 17.13 -8.81
CA MET A 233 4.34 18.57 -8.79
C MET A 233 5.74 18.97 -9.24
N VAL A 234 6.67 18.02 -9.38
CA VAL A 234 8.08 18.32 -9.65
C VAL A 234 8.59 17.75 -10.97
N SER A 235 9.69 18.32 -11.46
CA SER A 235 10.39 17.81 -12.63
C SER A 235 11.15 16.52 -12.29
N ARG A 236 11.48 15.71 -13.32
CA ARG A 236 12.32 14.52 -13.15
C ARG A 236 13.67 14.84 -12.48
N LYS A 237 14.31 15.94 -12.86
CA LYS A 237 15.57 16.38 -12.26
C LYS A 237 15.44 16.63 -10.75
N MET A 238 14.37 17.31 -10.33
CA MET A 238 14.11 17.55 -8.90
C MET A 238 13.76 16.25 -8.17
N PHE A 239 12.99 15.36 -8.81
CA PHE A 239 12.69 14.05 -8.24
C PHE A 239 13.96 13.22 -7.99
N GLU A 240 14.84 13.12 -8.99
CA GLU A 240 16.15 12.46 -8.88
C GLU A 240 17.03 13.08 -7.79
N GLU A 241 17.02 14.41 -7.65
CA GLU A 241 17.87 15.12 -6.69
C GLU A 241 17.40 14.99 -5.24
N PHE A 242 16.09 15.10 -5.01
CA PHE A 242 15.54 15.21 -3.65
C PHE A 242 14.95 13.90 -3.13
N PHE A 243 14.18 13.19 -3.96
CA PHE A 243 13.31 12.12 -3.46
C PHE A 243 13.78 10.72 -3.82
N LEU A 244 14.36 10.54 -5.01
CA LEU A 244 14.88 9.24 -5.44
C LEU A 244 15.89 8.62 -4.46
N PRO A 245 16.81 9.37 -3.81
CA PRO A 245 17.72 8.78 -2.83
C PRO A 245 17.00 8.14 -1.65
N GLY A 246 15.94 8.75 -1.13
CA GLY A 246 15.14 8.19 -0.04
C GLY A 246 14.43 6.90 -0.45
N ILE A 247 13.81 6.89 -1.64
CA ILE A 247 13.12 5.72 -2.20
C ILE A 247 14.10 4.55 -2.42
N ILE A 248 15.33 4.82 -2.86
CA ILE A 248 16.37 3.79 -2.99
C ILE A 248 16.71 3.19 -1.62
N GLU A 249 16.87 4.02 -0.59
CA GLU A 249 17.16 3.53 0.77
C GLU A 249 15.98 2.75 1.36
N GLU A 250 14.74 3.14 1.07
CA GLU A 250 13.55 2.35 1.40
C GLU A 250 13.59 0.97 0.74
N CYS A 251 13.84 0.91 -0.57
CA CYS A 251 13.89 -0.36 -1.30
C CYS A 251 15.00 -1.29 -0.77
N LYS A 252 16.15 -0.74 -0.33
CA LYS A 252 17.22 -1.51 0.31
C LYS A 252 16.89 -1.97 1.73
N PHE A 253 16.06 -1.21 2.44
CA PHE A 253 15.64 -1.54 3.80
C PHE A 253 14.59 -2.66 3.83
N TYR A 254 13.73 -2.72 2.81
CA TYR A 254 12.77 -3.80 2.64
C TYR A 254 13.41 -5.02 1.96
N ASP A 255 12.90 -6.21 2.30
CA ASP A 255 13.27 -7.43 1.55
C ASP A 255 12.46 -7.54 0.25
N ARG A 256 11.25 -6.94 0.22
CA ARG A 256 10.43 -6.77 -0.98
C ARG A 256 9.74 -5.42 -1.03
N SER A 257 9.59 -4.84 -2.23
CA SER A 257 8.92 -3.54 -2.38
C SER A 257 8.08 -3.42 -3.65
N ILE A 258 6.90 -2.80 -3.54
CA ILE A 258 6.08 -2.41 -4.70
C ILE A 258 5.90 -0.90 -4.71
N TYR A 259 6.38 -0.20 -5.74
CA TYR A 259 6.25 1.26 -5.78
C TYR A 259 4.84 1.64 -6.19
N HIS A 260 4.19 2.50 -5.41
CA HIS A 260 2.91 3.13 -5.74
C HIS A 260 3.13 4.31 -6.68
N LEU A 261 2.79 4.14 -7.95
CA LEU A 261 2.88 5.19 -8.96
C LEU A 261 1.48 5.77 -9.23
N ASP A 262 1.14 6.87 -8.56
CA ASP A 262 -0.16 7.50 -8.66
C ASP A 262 -0.24 8.59 -9.74
N GLY A 263 -1.09 8.31 -10.72
CA GLY A 263 -1.57 9.26 -11.70
C GLY A 263 -0.61 9.58 -12.85
N PRO A 264 -1.14 10.10 -13.98
CA PRO A 264 -0.35 10.46 -15.17
C PRO A 264 0.72 11.51 -14.89
N GLY A 265 0.55 12.34 -13.85
CA GLY A 265 1.52 13.35 -13.46
C GLY A 265 2.85 12.75 -12.97
N ALA A 266 2.80 11.66 -12.21
CA ALA A 266 3.99 10.99 -11.67
C ALA A 266 4.67 10.06 -12.69
N LEU A 267 3.96 9.63 -13.75
CA LEU A 267 4.47 8.68 -14.76
C LEU A 267 5.80 9.11 -15.43
N ARG A 268 6.09 10.42 -15.44
CA ARG A 268 7.37 10.97 -15.94
C ARG A 268 8.62 10.44 -15.18
N HIS A 269 8.42 9.92 -13.98
CA HIS A 269 9.48 9.39 -13.11
C HIS A 269 9.63 7.86 -13.22
N LEU A 270 8.77 7.19 -13.98
CA LEU A 270 8.78 5.72 -14.09
C LEU A 270 10.15 5.18 -14.55
N ASP A 271 10.81 5.83 -15.50
CA ASP A 271 12.12 5.36 -15.99
C ASP A 271 13.15 5.23 -14.88
N VAL A 272 13.30 6.25 -14.02
CA VAL A 272 14.29 6.21 -12.94
C VAL A 272 13.90 5.28 -11.82
N LEU A 273 12.60 5.08 -11.58
CA LEU A 273 12.11 4.10 -10.61
C LEU A 273 12.45 2.67 -11.07
N LEU A 274 12.27 2.37 -12.36
CA LEU A 274 12.58 1.06 -12.92
C LEU A 274 14.09 0.74 -12.91
N GLU A 275 14.94 1.76 -12.82
CA GLU A 275 16.40 1.61 -12.69
C GLU A 275 16.84 1.19 -11.27
N ILE A 276 15.98 1.32 -10.25
CA ILE A 276 16.29 0.91 -8.87
C ILE A 276 16.41 -0.63 -8.82
N PRO A 277 17.59 -1.22 -8.54
CA PRO A 277 17.75 -2.67 -8.56
C PRO A 277 16.85 -3.39 -7.54
N GLU A 278 16.76 -2.85 -6.33
CA GLU A 278 16.03 -3.40 -5.19
C GLU A 278 14.50 -3.20 -5.28
N LEU A 279 14.01 -2.38 -6.21
CA LEU A 279 12.57 -2.25 -6.43
C LEU A 279 12.03 -3.51 -7.10
N ASP A 280 11.05 -4.20 -6.49
CA ASP A 280 10.56 -5.45 -7.05
C ASP A 280 9.44 -5.26 -8.08
N ALA A 281 8.46 -4.44 -7.75
CA ALA A 281 7.24 -4.31 -8.53
C ALA A 281 6.75 -2.86 -8.59
N VAL A 282 5.82 -2.59 -9.52
CA VAL A 282 5.14 -1.31 -9.64
C VAL A 282 3.63 -1.53 -9.61
N GLN A 283 2.96 -0.74 -8.79
CA GLN A 283 1.53 -0.51 -8.84
C GLN A 283 1.29 0.76 -9.66
N TRP A 284 0.60 0.60 -10.79
CA TRP A 284 0.18 1.73 -11.60
C TRP A 284 -1.26 2.12 -11.28
N VAL A 285 -1.48 3.35 -10.82
CA VAL A 285 -2.82 3.91 -10.59
C VAL A 285 -3.06 5.02 -11.62
N CYS A 286 -4.01 4.80 -12.52
CA CYS A 286 -4.24 5.73 -13.62
C CYS A 286 -4.99 7.02 -13.23
N GLY A 287 -5.56 7.08 -12.02
CA GLY A 287 -6.43 8.15 -11.55
C GLY A 287 -7.82 8.14 -12.19
N ALA A 288 -8.76 8.86 -11.57
CA ALA A 288 -10.16 8.89 -12.02
C ALA A 288 -10.31 9.40 -13.46
N GLY A 289 -11.15 8.73 -14.25
CA GLY A 289 -11.45 9.05 -15.65
C GLY A 289 -10.41 8.54 -16.66
N ASN A 290 -9.35 7.91 -16.18
CA ASN A 290 -8.27 7.35 -17.00
C ASN A 290 -8.30 5.82 -17.05
N GLU A 291 -9.38 5.19 -16.60
CA GLU A 291 -9.50 3.74 -16.50
C GLU A 291 -9.43 3.06 -17.89
N GLY A 292 -9.09 1.78 -17.87
CA GLY A 292 -9.01 0.92 -19.04
C GLY A 292 -7.58 0.45 -19.33
N TYR A 293 -7.35 -0.86 -19.28
CA TYR A 293 -6.06 -1.52 -19.53
C TYR A 293 -5.45 -1.08 -20.87
N ALA A 294 -6.29 -0.99 -21.92
CA ALA A 294 -5.87 -0.64 -23.27
C ALA A 294 -5.11 0.70 -23.37
N LYS A 295 -5.44 1.68 -22.52
CA LYS A 295 -4.79 3.00 -22.51
C LYS A 295 -3.36 2.95 -21.97
N TRP A 296 -3.04 1.93 -21.17
CA TRP A 296 -1.82 1.86 -20.37
C TRP A 296 -0.97 0.62 -20.68
N VAL A 297 -1.27 -0.10 -21.76
CA VAL A 297 -0.49 -1.28 -22.21
C VAL A 297 1.01 -0.97 -22.25
N ASP A 298 1.38 0.17 -22.83
CA ASP A 298 2.77 0.59 -22.95
C ASP A 298 3.45 0.80 -21.59
N VAL A 299 2.70 1.23 -20.57
CA VAL A 299 3.21 1.39 -19.19
C VAL A 299 3.53 0.02 -18.60
N TYR A 300 2.60 -0.93 -18.71
CA TYR A 300 2.81 -2.29 -18.21
C TYR A 300 3.93 -3.02 -18.96
N GLN A 301 3.98 -2.90 -20.28
CA GLN A 301 5.07 -3.49 -21.07
C GLN A 301 6.43 -2.90 -20.70
N LYS A 302 6.49 -1.60 -20.40
CA LYS A 302 7.71 -0.94 -19.93
C LYS A 302 8.16 -1.48 -18.58
N ILE A 303 7.24 -1.66 -17.63
CA ILE A 303 7.52 -2.25 -16.31
C ILE A 303 8.03 -3.70 -16.47
N GLN A 304 7.34 -4.53 -17.27
CA GLN A 304 7.74 -5.93 -17.48
C GLN A 304 9.10 -6.04 -18.20
N LYS A 305 9.36 -5.16 -19.18
CA LYS A 305 10.64 -5.12 -19.91
C LYS A 305 11.81 -4.77 -18.98
N ALA A 306 11.58 -3.98 -17.94
CA ALA A 306 12.57 -3.68 -16.91
C ALA A 306 12.75 -4.82 -15.88
N GLY A 307 12.04 -5.95 -16.04
CA GLY A 307 12.12 -7.10 -15.13
C GLY A 307 11.40 -6.88 -13.79
N LYS A 308 10.51 -5.88 -13.72
CA LYS A 308 9.74 -5.56 -12.51
C LYS A 308 8.37 -6.23 -12.53
N GLY A 309 7.87 -6.58 -11.35
CA GLY A 309 6.52 -7.09 -11.17
C GLY A 309 5.46 -6.02 -11.42
N ILE A 310 4.25 -6.46 -11.75
CA ILE A 310 3.11 -5.60 -12.10
C ILE A 310 1.91 -6.01 -11.28
N GLN A 311 1.30 -5.02 -10.62
CA GLN A 311 -0.07 -5.13 -10.15
C GLN A 311 -1.03 -4.80 -11.29
N LEU A 312 -1.93 -5.73 -11.61
CA LEU A 312 -3.03 -5.52 -12.54
C LEU A 312 -4.35 -5.38 -11.79
N ILE A 313 -5.10 -4.36 -12.20
CA ILE A 313 -6.50 -4.13 -11.88
C ILE A 313 -7.18 -3.94 -13.23
N ILE A 314 -8.01 -4.90 -13.63
CA ILE A 314 -8.62 -4.95 -14.97
C ILE A 314 -10.09 -5.32 -14.87
N THR A 315 -10.81 -5.21 -15.98
CA THR A 315 -12.12 -5.86 -16.15
C THR A 315 -11.97 -7.22 -16.83
N LEU A 316 -12.99 -8.07 -16.69
CA LEU A 316 -12.98 -9.42 -17.26
C LEU A 316 -12.85 -9.44 -18.80
N ASP A 317 -13.42 -8.44 -19.48
CA ASP A 317 -13.33 -8.28 -20.94
C ASP A 317 -11.95 -7.82 -21.43
N GLU A 318 -11.12 -7.26 -20.55
CA GLU A 318 -9.73 -6.87 -20.86
C GLU A 318 -8.75 -8.04 -20.80
N LEU A 319 -9.15 -9.16 -20.18
CA LEU A 319 -8.28 -10.32 -19.98
C LEU A 319 -7.65 -10.88 -21.28
N PRO A 320 -8.35 -10.99 -22.44
CA PRO A 320 -7.71 -11.37 -23.70
C PRO A 320 -6.59 -10.42 -24.12
N MET A 321 -6.79 -9.11 -23.96
CA MET A 321 -5.77 -8.12 -24.33
C MET A 321 -4.53 -8.22 -23.44
N VAL A 322 -4.72 -8.51 -22.15
CA VAL A 322 -3.59 -8.80 -21.25
C VAL A 322 -2.77 -9.98 -21.77
N PHE A 323 -3.43 -11.07 -22.17
CA PHE A 323 -2.73 -12.25 -22.69
C PHE A 323 -1.97 -12.00 -23.99
N GLU A 324 -2.47 -11.10 -24.84
CA GLU A 324 -1.84 -10.72 -26.10
C GLU A 324 -0.64 -9.78 -25.93
N THR A 325 -0.61 -9.01 -24.84
CA THR A 325 0.29 -7.85 -24.71
C THR A 325 1.34 -8.00 -23.61
N LEU A 326 1.14 -8.89 -22.63
CA LEU A 326 2.09 -9.19 -21.56
C LEU A 326 2.45 -10.67 -21.56
N LYS A 327 3.50 -10.98 -20.81
CA LYS A 327 3.80 -12.34 -20.35
C LYS A 327 3.26 -12.59 -18.96
N PRO A 328 3.02 -13.84 -18.56
CA PRO A 328 2.53 -14.16 -17.21
C PRO A 328 3.57 -13.88 -16.11
N GLU A 329 4.87 -13.89 -16.42
CA GLU A 329 5.93 -13.69 -15.43
C GLU A 329 5.88 -12.29 -14.81
N GLY A 330 5.93 -12.25 -13.48
CA GLY A 330 5.88 -11.00 -12.71
C GLY A 330 4.52 -10.30 -12.75
N VAL A 331 3.45 -10.94 -13.22
CA VAL A 331 2.09 -10.37 -13.18
C VAL A 331 1.36 -10.85 -11.92
N TRP A 332 0.67 -9.94 -11.26
CA TRP A 332 -0.31 -10.25 -10.24
C TRP A 332 -1.65 -9.59 -10.58
N PHE A 333 -2.69 -10.40 -10.76
CA PHE A 333 -4.05 -9.89 -10.92
C PHE A 333 -4.62 -9.59 -9.53
N SER A 334 -4.41 -8.37 -9.05
CA SER A 334 -4.92 -7.95 -7.74
C SER A 334 -6.43 -7.79 -7.71
N ASN A 335 -7.04 -7.50 -8.86
CA ASN A 335 -8.48 -7.51 -9.04
C ASN A 335 -8.88 -7.69 -10.52
N ILE A 336 -9.94 -8.45 -10.76
CA ILE A 336 -10.58 -8.60 -12.08
C ILE A 336 -12.07 -8.31 -11.91
N PHE A 337 -12.50 -7.11 -12.28
CA PHE A 337 -13.89 -6.69 -12.18
C PHE A 337 -14.79 -7.47 -13.14
N GLY A 338 -15.99 -7.81 -12.69
CA GLY A 338 -16.97 -8.59 -13.47
C GLY A 338 -17.01 -10.08 -13.11
N ILE A 339 -16.27 -10.53 -12.09
CA ILE A 339 -16.38 -11.88 -11.53
C ILE A 339 -17.34 -11.83 -10.33
N ASP A 340 -18.52 -12.42 -10.48
CA ASP A 340 -19.60 -12.39 -9.49
C ASP A 340 -19.98 -13.77 -8.92
N SER A 341 -19.41 -14.84 -9.48
CA SER A 341 -19.70 -16.21 -9.10
C SER A 341 -18.45 -17.08 -9.11
N LYS A 342 -18.50 -18.18 -8.37
CA LYS A 342 -17.43 -19.19 -8.36
C LYS A 342 -17.24 -19.83 -9.74
N GLU A 343 -18.32 -20.04 -10.49
CA GLU A 343 -18.25 -20.61 -11.84
C GLU A 343 -17.46 -19.70 -12.81
N THR A 344 -17.76 -18.40 -12.81
CA THR A 344 -16.99 -17.42 -13.59
C THR A 344 -15.53 -17.37 -13.13
N ALA A 345 -15.29 -17.39 -11.81
CA ALA A 345 -13.93 -17.41 -11.25
C ALA A 345 -13.15 -18.66 -11.70
N ASP A 346 -13.77 -19.83 -11.71
CA ASP A 346 -13.16 -21.09 -12.14
C ASP A 346 -12.71 -21.05 -13.61
N GLU A 347 -13.56 -20.52 -14.50
CA GLU A 347 -13.21 -20.39 -15.91
C GLU A 347 -12.09 -19.36 -16.13
N VAL A 348 -12.11 -18.24 -15.38
CA VAL A 348 -11.02 -17.24 -15.42
C VAL A 348 -9.70 -17.87 -14.97
N ILE A 349 -9.68 -18.60 -13.85
CA ILE A 349 -8.48 -19.26 -13.35
C ILE A 349 -7.94 -20.27 -14.38
N LYS A 350 -8.82 -21.05 -15.01
CA LYS A 350 -8.43 -21.99 -16.06
C LYS A 350 -7.80 -21.28 -17.26
N ARG A 351 -8.38 -20.17 -17.71
CA ARG A 351 -7.81 -19.36 -18.80
C ARG A 351 -6.44 -18.79 -18.44
N ILE A 352 -6.29 -18.22 -17.24
CA ILE A 352 -4.99 -17.69 -16.75
C ILE A 352 -3.96 -18.81 -16.61
N THR A 353 -4.35 -20.02 -16.21
CA THR A 353 -3.45 -21.19 -16.13
C THR A 353 -2.94 -21.64 -17.50
N GLN A 354 -3.67 -21.34 -18.57
CA GLN A 354 -3.29 -21.68 -19.95
C GLN A 354 -2.49 -20.56 -20.64
N TRP A 355 -2.38 -19.38 -20.01
CA TRP A 355 -1.61 -18.26 -20.52
C TRP A 355 -0.11 -18.59 -20.48
N LYS A 356 0.59 -18.30 -21.58
CA LYS A 356 2.01 -18.57 -21.79
C LYS A 356 2.76 -17.31 -22.17
#